data_AF-E8UZP5-F1
#
_entry.id   AF-E8UZP5-F1
#
_cell.length_a   1.000
_cell.length_b   1.000
_cell.length_c   1.000
_cell.angle_alpha   90.00
_cell.angle_beta   90.00
_cell.angle_gamma   90.00
#
_symmetry.space_group_name_H-M   'P 1'
#
loop_
_entity.id
_entity.type
_entity.pdbx_description
1 polymer ?
#
loop_
_entity_poly.entity_id
_entity_poly.type
_entity_poly.pdbx_seq_one_letter_code
_entity_poly.pdbx_strand_id
1 'polypeptide(L)'
;MRVLPLFDPKATPQSWNERMSPGEFAVIFSNLQPLDLPKSPVAVIFSTLSEAEAYVTAQVEALPALRCSIYDDNGLGREPIRVIAGAQGHDRNVISSGFRRWVGGALLLIGLILGFIEWRADSKLMWAGTLGSRIGPIGFILLITELGIVLTDRQKRRKEQQPRP
;
A
#
# COMPACT_ATOMS: atom_id res chain seq x y z
N MET A 1 -13.91 -17.32 -16.26
CA MET A 1 -14.07 -16.01 -15.58
C MET A 1 -15.43 -15.96 -14.89
N ARG A 2 -15.47 -15.66 -13.60
CA ARG A 2 -16.73 -15.41 -12.85
C ARG A 2 -16.56 -14.19 -11.96
N VAL A 3 -17.63 -13.44 -11.72
CA VAL A 3 -17.62 -12.25 -10.86
C VAL A 3 -18.33 -12.59 -9.56
N LEU A 4 -17.65 -12.39 -8.44
CA LEU A 4 -18.19 -12.59 -7.10
C LEU A 4 -18.19 -11.25 -6.34
N PRO A 5 -19.27 -10.88 -5.65
CA PRO A 5 -19.21 -9.80 -4.68
C PRO A 5 -18.19 -10.13 -3.58
N LEU A 6 -17.40 -9.16 -3.13
CA LEU A 6 -16.44 -9.39 -2.04
C LEU A 6 -17.14 -9.89 -0.77
N PHE A 7 -18.34 -9.38 -0.51
CA PHE A 7 -19.19 -9.86 0.56
C PHE A 7 -20.61 -10.02 0.06
N ASP A 8 -21.19 -11.20 0.27
CA ASP A 8 -22.58 -11.49 -0.05
C ASP A 8 -23.27 -12.10 1.18
N PRO A 9 -24.19 -11.36 1.83
CA PRO A 9 -24.88 -11.84 3.03
C PRO A 9 -25.79 -13.03 2.76
N LYS A 10 -26.15 -13.29 1.49
CA LYS A 10 -27.05 -14.39 1.11
C LYS A 10 -26.29 -15.65 0.67
N ALA A 11 -24.98 -15.57 0.45
CA ALA A 11 -24.16 -16.71 0.08
C ALA A 11 -23.63 -17.45 1.32
N THR A 12 -23.38 -18.75 1.18
CA THR A 12 -22.64 -19.55 2.18
C THR A 12 -21.52 -20.30 1.46
N PRO A 13 -20.24 -19.98 1.70
CA PRO A 13 -19.74 -18.92 2.57
C PRO A 13 -19.97 -17.49 2.05
N GLN A 14 -20.01 -16.51 2.95
CA GLN A 14 -20.33 -15.10 2.61
C GLN A 14 -19.15 -14.38 1.94
N SER A 15 -17.92 -14.77 2.28
CA SER A 15 -16.70 -14.18 1.73
C SER A 15 -16.41 -14.71 0.32
N TRP A 16 -15.81 -13.88 -0.53
CA TRP A 16 -15.43 -14.27 -1.88
C TRP A 16 -14.33 -15.34 -1.91
N ASN A 17 -13.33 -15.25 -1.03
CA ASN A 17 -12.15 -16.12 -1.05
C ASN A 17 -12.50 -17.56 -0.63
N GLU A 18 -13.40 -17.72 0.34
CA GLU A 18 -13.89 -19.05 0.75
C GLU A 18 -14.77 -19.73 -0.32
N ARG A 19 -15.26 -18.96 -1.30
CA ARG A 19 -16.01 -19.47 -2.46
C ARG A 19 -15.12 -19.81 -3.66
N MET A 20 -13.81 -19.60 -3.54
CA MET A 20 -12.85 -19.97 -4.57
C MET A 20 -12.42 -21.42 -4.42
N SER A 21 -12.14 -22.04 -5.56
CA SER A 21 -11.47 -23.33 -5.60
C SER A 21 -9.95 -23.11 -5.45
N PRO A 22 -9.22 -24.05 -4.83
CA PRO A 22 -7.77 -23.99 -4.80
C PRO A 22 -7.17 -23.88 -6.21
N GLY A 23 -6.22 -22.96 -6.38
CA GLY A 23 -5.60 -22.67 -7.68
C GLY A 23 -6.34 -21.66 -8.55
N GLU A 24 -7.51 -21.17 -8.12
CA GLU A 24 -8.11 -19.97 -8.72
C GLU A 24 -7.43 -18.69 -8.21
N PHE A 25 -7.56 -17.63 -9.01
CA PHE A 25 -6.99 -16.32 -8.72
C PHE A 25 -8.08 -15.24 -8.79
N ALA A 26 -8.09 -14.34 -7.83
CA ALA A 26 -9.04 -13.24 -7.76
C ALA A 26 -8.38 -11.90 -8.07
N VAL A 27 -8.97 -11.16 -9.00
CA VAL A 27 -8.62 -9.78 -9.29
C VAL A 27 -9.54 -8.85 -8.54
N ILE A 28 -8.97 -7.95 -7.73
CA ILE A 28 -9.70 -6.92 -6.99
C ILE A 28 -9.20 -5.55 -7.43
N PHE A 29 -10.16 -4.67 -7.72
CA PHE A 29 -9.91 -3.29 -8.14
C PHE A 29 -9.91 -2.34 -6.94
N SER A 30 -8.87 -1.51 -6.82
CA SER A 30 -8.65 -0.71 -5.60
C SER A 30 -9.34 0.66 -5.59
N ASN A 31 -9.49 1.29 -6.75
CA ASN A 31 -9.87 2.71 -6.84
C ASN A 31 -10.97 3.00 -7.87
N LEU A 32 -10.89 2.35 -9.02
CA LEU A 32 -11.82 2.46 -10.13
C LEU A 32 -12.21 1.05 -10.52
N GLN A 33 -13.48 0.84 -10.83
CA GLN A 33 -13.95 -0.40 -11.44
C GLN A 33 -14.16 -0.17 -12.93
N PRO A 34 -13.81 -1.15 -13.78
CA PRO A 34 -14.28 -1.18 -15.16
C PRO A 34 -15.79 -0.94 -15.25
N LEU A 35 -16.23 -0.21 -16.27
CA LEU A 35 -17.65 0.16 -16.48
C LEU A 35 -18.58 -1.05 -16.56
N ASP A 36 -18.07 -2.19 -17.01
CA ASP A 36 -18.83 -3.42 -17.20
C ASP A 36 -19.02 -4.23 -15.90
N LEU A 37 -18.45 -3.77 -14.78
CA LEU A 37 -18.59 -4.43 -13.49
C LEU A 37 -19.67 -3.75 -12.62
N PRO A 38 -20.27 -4.52 -11.68
CA PRO A 38 -21.18 -3.94 -10.70
C PRO A 38 -20.50 -2.82 -9.92
N LYS A 39 -21.25 -1.76 -9.57
CA LYS A 39 -20.74 -0.65 -8.74
C LYS A 39 -20.35 -1.06 -7.32
N SER A 40 -20.72 -2.26 -6.88
CA SER A 40 -20.33 -2.81 -5.59
C SER A 40 -18.93 -3.44 -5.67
N PRO A 41 -18.19 -3.52 -4.56
CA PRO A 41 -16.90 -4.20 -4.54
C PRO A 41 -17.04 -5.67 -4.95
N VAL A 42 -16.36 -6.05 -6.03
CA VAL A 42 -16.35 -7.41 -6.58
C VAL A 42 -14.92 -7.93 -6.75
N ALA A 43 -14.77 -9.25 -6.66
CA ALA A 43 -13.63 -10.01 -7.12
C ALA A 43 -13.96 -10.68 -8.46
N VAL A 44 -13.06 -10.55 -9.43
CA VAL A 44 -13.15 -11.27 -10.70
C VAL A 44 -12.24 -12.49 -10.63
N ILE A 45 -12.81 -13.68 -10.71
CA ILE A 45 -12.12 -14.95 -10.50
C ILE A 45 -11.71 -15.57 -11.84
N PHE A 46 -10.46 -16.02 -11.89
CA PHE A 46 -9.81 -16.68 -13.02
C PHE A 46 -9.26 -18.03 -12.60
N SER A 47 -9.21 -18.95 -13.57
CA SER A 47 -8.72 -20.31 -13.40
C SER A 47 -7.20 -20.41 -13.40
N THR A 48 -6.52 -19.42 -14.00
CA THR A 48 -5.06 -19.36 -14.06
C THR A 48 -4.54 -17.95 -13.80
N LEU A 49 -3.32 -17.86 -13.26
CA LEU A 49 -2.66 -16.58 -13.01
C LEU A 49 -2.41 -15.82 -14.32
N SER A 50 -2.05 -16.52 -15.39
CA SER A 50 -1.77 -15.91 -16.69
C SER A 50 -3.02 -15.25 -17.29
N GLU A 51 -4.20 -15.85 -17.14
CA GLU A 51 -5.46 -15.24 -17.56
C GLU A 51 -5.78 -13.98 -16.75
N ALA A 52 -5.60 -14.04 -15.43
CA ALA A 52 -5.81 -12.89 -14.55
C ALA A 52 -4.88 -11.72 -14.92
N GLU A 53 -3.61 -12.01 -15.19
CA GLU A 53 -2.62 -11.01 -15.59
C GLU A 53 -2.93 -10.39 -16.95
N ALA A 54 -3.26 -11.21 -17.95
CA ALA A 54 -3.64 -10.73 -19.28
C ALA A 54 -4.87 -9.82 -19.20
N TYR A 55 -5.89 -10.24 -18.44
CA TYR A 55 -7.10 -9.45 -18.23
C TYR A 55 -6.79 -8.11 -17.55
N VAL A 56 -6.04 -8.14 -16.45
CA VAL A 56 -5.68 -6.94 -15.70
C VAL A 56 -4.84 -5.98 -16.55
N THR A 57 -3.90 -6.50 -17.33
CA THR A 57 -3.05 -5.68 -18.20
C THR A 57 -3.90 -4.96 -19.23
N ALA A 58 -4.83 -5.64 -19.89
CA ALA A 58 -5.76 -5.03 -20.84
C ALA A 58 -6.64 -3.95 -20.18
N GLN A 59 -7.14 -4.19 -18.96
CA GLN A 59 -7.95 -3.20 -18.23
C GLN A 59 -7.14 -1.97 -17.85
N VAL A 60 -5.90 -2.16 -17.43
CA VAL A 60 -4.99 -1.08 -17.05
C VAL A 60 -4.53 -0.26 -18.26
N GLU A 61 -4.35 -0.89 -19.42
CA GLU A 61 -4.08 -0.20 -20.68
C GLU A 61 -5.27 0.65 -21.13
N ALA A 62 -6.49 0.11 -21.01
CA ALA A 62 -7.72 0.85 -21.34
C ALA A 62 -8.00 2.00 -20.37
N LEU A 63 -7.65 1.84 -19.10
CA LEU A 63 -7.89 2.80 -18.04
C LEU A 63 -6.61 3.01 -17.22
N PRO A 64 -5.70 3.91 -17.64
CA PRO A 64 -4.39 4.10 -17.01
C PRO A 64 -4.41 4.50 -15.53
N ALA A 65 -5.56 4.94 -15.01
CA ALA A 65 -5.76 5.27 -13.61
C ALA A 65 -6.10 4.04 -12.74
N LEU A 66 -6.34 2.87 -13.32
CA LEU A 66 -6.71 1.66 -12.60
C LEU A 66 -5.54 1.06 -11.83
N ARG A 67 -5.87 0.48 -10.67
CA ARG A 67 -4.99 -0.41 -9.91
C ARG A 67 -5.73 -1.68 -9.56
N CYS A 68 -5.09 -2.79 -9.89
CA CYS A 68 -5.60 -4.13 -9.71
C CYS A 68 -4.65 -4.95 -8.85
N SER A 69 -5.18 -5.72 -7.93
CA SER A 69 -4.42 -6.67 -7.10
C SER A 69 -4.95 -8.07 -7.33
N ILE A 70 -4.04 -9.02 -7.52
CA ILE A 70 -4.33 -10.43 -7.76
C ILE A 70 -4.04 -11.20 -6.47
N TYR A 71 -5.02 -11.96 -5.99
CA TYR A 71 -4.96 -12.77 -4.78
C TYR A 71 -5.25 -14.24 -5.10
N ASP A 72 -4.81 -15.14 -4.21
CA ASP A 72 -5.21 -16.55 -4.20
C ASP A 72 -6.42 -16.77 -3.28
N ASP A 73 -6.75 -18.04 -3.05
CA ASP A 73 -7.79 -18.50 -2.14
C ASP A 73 -7.55 -18.15 -0.66
N ASN A 74 -6.31 -17.76 -0.28
CA ASN A 74 -6.03 -17.27 1.08
C ASN A 74 -6.60 -15.86 1.34
N GLY A 75 -7.11 -15.18 0.31
CA GLY A 75 -7.82 -13.91 0.42
C GLY A 75 -6.93 -12.74 0.83
N LEU A 76 -7.53 -11.75 1.51
CA LEU A 76 -6.85 -10.51 1.93
C LEU A 76 -5.95 -10.68 3.17
N GLY A 77 -5.87 -11.87 3.75
CA GLY A 77 -5.02 -12.16 4.90
C GLY A 77 -3.53 -12.24 4.57
N ARG A 78 -3.18 -12.25 3.27
CA ARG A 78 -1.81 -12.25 2.75
C ARG A 78 -1.63 -11.11 1.76
N GLU A 79 -0.38 -10.78 1.50
CA GLU A 79 -0.06 -9.87 0.42
C GLU A 79 -0.52 -10.44 -0.93
N PRO A 80 -1.00 -9.57 -1.85
CA PRO A 80 -1.38 -9.99 -3.18
C PRO A 80 -0.21 -10.67 -3.89
N ILE A 81 -0.52 -11.71 -4.67
CA ILE A 81 0.44 -12.39 -5.54
C ILE A 81 1.05 -11.38 -6.51
N ARG A 82 0.22 -10.49 -7.06
CA ARG A 82 0.66 -9.47 -7.99
C ARG A 82 -0.18 -8.21 -7.88
N VAL A 83 0.46 -7.06 -8.04
CA VAL A 83 -0.21 -5.78 -8.16
C VAL A 83 0.19 -5.18 -9.50
N ILE A 84 -0.79 -4.82 -10.30
CA ILE A 84 -0.60 -4.18 -11.60
C ILE A 84 -1.35 -2.86 -11.57
N ALA A 85 -0.65 -1.77 -11.87
CA ALA A 85 -1.19 -0.43 -11.86
C ALA A 85 -0.85 0.25 -13.18
N GLY A 86 -1.76 1.08 -13.67
CA GLY A 86 -1.52 1.89 -14.86
C GLY A 86 -0.59 3.06 -14.56
N ALA A 87 -0.13 3.71 -15.62
CA ALA A 87 0.81 4.84 -15.52
C ALA A 87 0.29 5.97 -14.62
N GLN A 88 -1.04 6.15 -14.53
CA GLN A 88 -1.70 7.16 -13.71
C GLN A 88 -2.30 6.59 -12.42
N GLY A 89 -2.25 5.27 -12.23
CA GLY A 89 -2.67 4.56 -11.02
C GLY A 89 -1.70 4.76 -9.86
N HIS A 90 -1.34 6.02 -9.59
CA HIS A 90 -0.50 6.39 -8.46
C HIS A 90 -1.21 6.03 -7.16
N ASP A 91 -0.40 5.53 -6.24
CA ASP A 91 -0.77 4.97 -4.94
C ASP A 91 -1.32 6.08 -4.00
N ARG A 92 -2.53 6.59 -4.28
CA ARG A 92 -3.11 7.76 -3.59
C ARG A 92 -3.34 7.54 -2.09
N ASN A 93 -3.34 6.31 -1.60
CA ASN A 93 -3.57 5.98 -0.19
C ASN A 93 -2.31 5.55 0.58
N VAL A 94 -1.17 5.37 -0.09
CA VAL A 94 0.10 5.13 0.59
C VAL A 94 0.84 6.46 0.54
N ILE A 95 0.98 7.13 1.68
CA ILE A 95 1.87 8.29 1.80
C ILE A 95 3.21 7.88 1.17
N SER A 96 3.56 8.49 0.04
CA SER A 96 4.71 8.06 -0.75
C SER A 96 5.95 8.02 0.15
N SER A 97 6.77 6.97 0.03
CA SER A 97 8.07 6.85 0.71
C SER A 97 8.90 8.11 0.54
N GLY A 98 8.84 8.72 -0.66
CA GLY A 98 9.47 10.01 -0.96
C GLY A 98 8.94 11.16 -0.11
N PHE A 99 7.62 11.24 0.10
CA PHE A 99 6.99 12.27 0.94
C PHE A 99 7.36 12.07 2.41
N ARG A 100 7.31 10.83 2.94
CA ARG A 100 7.72 10.55 4.33
C ARG A 100 9.18 10.91 4.58
N ARG A 101 10.07 10.59 3.63
CA ARG A 101 11.50 10.91 3.73
C ARG A 101 11.75 12.42 3.71
N TRP A 102 11.13 13.15 2.78
CA TRP A 102 11.31 14.60 2.67
C TRP A 102 10.68 15.37 3.84
N VAL A 103 9.43 15.07 4.18
CA VAL A 103 8.71 15.77 5.25
C VAL A 103 9.26 15.38 6.62
N GLY A 104 9.52 14.09 6.85
CA GLY A 104 10.15 13.63 8.09
C GLY A 104 11.54 14.23 8.30
N GLY A 105 12.36 14.28 7.25
CA GLY A 105 13.67 14.93 7.28
C GLY A 105 13.60 16.42 7.56
N ALA A 106 12.69 17.14 6.88
CA ALA A 106 12.50 18.58 7.08
C ALA A 106 12.03 18.89 8.52
N LEU A 107 11.04 18.16 9.05
CA LEU A 107 10.55 18.36 10.42
C LEU A 107 11.63 18.09 11.47
N LEU A 108 12.43 17.04 11.28
CA LEU A 108 13.53 16.73 12.19
C LEU A 108 14.60 17.83 12.18
N LEU A 109 15.01 18.31 10.99
CA LEU A 109 15.98 19.39 10.87
C LEU A 109 15.47 20.69 11.48
N ILE A 110 14.21 21.05 11.24
CA ILE A 110 13.59 22.23 11.85
C ILE A 110 13.59 22.11 13.38
N GLY A 111 13.21 20.94 13.91
CA GLY A 111 13.24 20.68 15.35
C GLY A 111 14.65 20.82 15.96
N LEU A 112 15.67 20.28 15.29
CA LEU A 112 17.07 20.39 15.71
C LEU A 112 17.59 21.84 15.65
N ILE A 113 17.27 22.58 14.60
CA ILE A 113 17.67 23.99 14.45
C ILE A 113 17.03 24.84 15.54
N LEU A 114 15.73 24.66 15.81
CA LEU A 114 15.04 25.38 16.89
C LEU A 114 15.64 25.07 18.26
N GLY A 115 15.94 23.81 18.54
CA GLY A 115 16.61 23.42 19.78
C GLY A 115 18.02 24.03 19.92
N PHE A 116 18.78 24.09 18.81
CA PHE A 116 20.09 24.70 18.79
C PHE A 116 20.04 26.22 19.01
N ILE A 117 19.06 26.91 18.40
CA ILE A 117 18.84 28.34 18.62
C ILE A 117 18.50 28.62 20.08
N GLU A 118 17.64 27.81 20.71
CA GLU A 118 17.30 27.97 22.12
C GLU A 118 18.50 27.77 23.03
N TRP A 119 19.30 26.73 22.77
CA TRP A 119 20.53 26.49 23.50
C TRP A 119 21.50 27.68 23.39
N ARG A 120 21.63 28.27 22.20
CA ARG A 120 22.50 29.43 21.98
C ARG A 120 21.95 30.73 22.59
N ALA A 121 20.65 30.81 22.83
CA ALA A 121 19.97 31.97 23.38
C ALA A 121 19.83 31.93 24.91
N ASP A 122 20.51 31.00 25.60
CA ASP A 122 20.40 30.78 27.05
C ASP A 122 18.94 30.59 27.50
N SER A 123 18.14 29.88 26.72
CA SER A 123 16.72 29.61 27.04
C SER A 123 15.83 30.85 27.18
N LYS A 124 16.28 32.03 26.72
CA LYS A 124 15.47 33.27 26.76
C LYS A 124 14.25 33.22 25.82
N LEU A 125 14.24 32.28 24.89
CA LEU A 125 13.21 32.09 23.87
C LEU A 125 12.41 30.80 24.11
N MET A 126 11.82 30.63 25.31
CA MET A 126 11.13 29.39 25.73
C MET A 126 10.08 28.83 24.73
N TRP A 127 9.56 29.67 23.83
CA TRP A 127 8.61 29.24 22.80
C TRP A 127 9.27 28.39 21.69
N ALA A 128 10.54 28.62 21.37
CA ALA A 128 11.24 27.93 20.29
C ALA A 128 11.50 26.46 20.63
N GLY A 129 11.88 26.18 21.87
CA GLY A 129 12.14 24.86 22.42
C GLY A 129 10.86 24.09 22.68
N THR A 130 9.78 24.77 23.08
CA THR A 130 8.44 24.16 23.17
C THR A 130 7.95 23.70 21.80
N LEU A 131 8.20 24.46 20.73
CA LEU A 131 7.89 24.03 19.36
C LEU A 131 8.83 22.91 18.89
N GLY A 132 10.14 23.05 19.14
CA GLY A 132 11.15 22.05 18.78
C GLY A 132 10.86 20.68 19.41
N SER A 133 10.51 20.64 20.71
CA SER A 133 10.21 19.40 21.44
C SER A 133 8.92 18.72 20.98
N ARG A 134 8.00 19.45 20.35
CA ARG A 134 6.76 18.90 19.80
C ARG A 134 6.92 18.43 18.36
N ILE A 135 7.70 19.15 17.56
CA ILE A 135 7.88 18.88 16.11
C ILE A 135 8.96 17.81 15.89
N GLY A 136 10.06 17.85 16.65
CA GLY A 136 11.20 16.94 16.51
C GLY A 136 10.83 15.45 16.61
N PRO A 137 10.11 15.01 17.67
CA PRO A 137 9.69 13.61 17.80
C PRO A 137 8.79 13.12 16.67
N ILE A 138 7.92 13.99 16.12
CA ILE A 138 7.05 13.64 14.98
C ILE A 138 7.89 13.35 13.75
N GLY A 139 8.87 14.21 13.43
CA GLY A 139 9.81 13.99 12.33
C GLY A 139 10.63 12.71 12.52
N PHE A 140 11.09 12.44 13.74
CA PHE A 140 11.85 11.25 14.08
C PHE A 140 11.04 9.95 13.91
N ILE A 141 9.81 9.92 14.39
CA ILE A 141 8.91 8.75 14.25
C ILE A 141 8.64 8.44 12.78
N LEU A 142 8.40 9.46 11.95
CA LEU A 142 8.18 9.28 10.52
C LEU A 142 9.40 8.63 9.83
N LEU A 143 10.61 9.04 10.20
CA LEU A 143 11.85 8.48 9.63
C LEU A 143 12.13 7.05 10.12
N ILE A 144 11.87 6.74 11.39
CA ILE A 144 11.99 5.37 11.90
C ILE A 144 11.00 4.45 11.19
N THR A 145 9.77 4.91 10.99
CA THR A 145 8.74 4.11 10.31
C THR A 145 9.17 3.79 8.89
N GLU A 146 9.71 4.77 8.16
CA GLU A 146 10.27 4.57 6.82
C GLU A 146 11.44 3.58 6.84
N LEU A 147 12.37 3.72 7.80
CA LEU A 147 13.51 2.80 7.94
C LEU A 147 13.05 1.36 8.19
N GLY A 148 12.04 1.17 9.04
CA GLY A 148 11.42 -0.13 9.30
C GLY A 148 10.88 -0.77 8.02
N ILE A 149 10.11 -0.03 7.23
CA ILE A 149 9.52 -0.49 5.96
C ILE A 149 10.63 -0.87 4.96
N VAL A 150 11.65 -0.04 4.80
CA VAL A 150 12.76 -0.33 3.88
C VAL A 150 13.53 -1.58 4.29
N LEU A 151 13.71 -1.81 5.60
CA LEU A 151 14.37 -3.00 6.10
C LEU A 151 13.52 -4.26 5.89
N THR A 152 12.21 -4.19 6.14
CA THR A 152 11.30 -5.33 5.89
C THR A 152 11.23 -5.68 4.41
N ASP A 153 11.17 -4.69 3.53
CA ASP A 153 11.15 -4.89 2.07
C ASP A 153 12.44 -5.54 1.58
N ARG A 154 13.59 -5.10 2.11
CA ARG A 154 14.90 -5.71 1.79
C ARG A 154 15.00 -7.15 2.26
N GLN A 155 14.50 -7.46 3.45
CA GLN A 155 14.47 -8.82 3.97
C GLN A 155 13.58 -9.72 3.13
N LYS A 156 12.42 -9.22 2.70
CA LYS A 156 11.49 -9.95 1.85
C LYS A 156 12.11 -10.31 0.49
N ARG A 157 12.74 -9.33 -0.18
CA ARG A 157 13.47 -9.55 -1.45
C ARG A 157 14.59 -10.58 -1.31
N ARG A 158 15.32 -10.58 -0.19
CA ARG A 158 16.37 -11.58 0.08
C ARG A 158 15.80 -12.99 0.22
N LYS A 159 14.64 -13.15 0.86
CA LYS A 159 13.97 -14.45 0.99
C LYS A 159 13.42 -14.97 -0.34
N GLU A 160 12.96 -14.08 -1.21
CA GLU A 160 12.45 -14.44 -2.55
C GLU A 160 13.56 -14.79 -3.55
N GLN A 161 14.76 -14.21 -3.41
CA GLN A 161 15.91 -14.49 -4.27
C GLN A 161 16.72 -15.73 -3.87
N GLN A 162 16.45 -16.33 -2.71
CA GLN A 162 17.11 -17.55 -2.29
C GLN A 162 16.39 -18.74 -2.95
N PRO A 163 17.02 -19.44 -3.93
CA PRO A 163 16.38 -20.59 -4.56
C PRO A 163 16.12 -21.62 -3.49
N ARG A 164 14.87 -22.09 -3.39
CA ARG A 164 14.53 -23.19 -2.48
C ARG A 164 15.36 -24.40 -2.90
N PRO A 165 16.09 -25.05 -1.96
CA PRO A 165 16.79 -26.30 -2.24
C PRO A 165 15.82 -27.42 -2.59
#